data_AF-A0A817G972-F1
#
_entry.id   AF-A0A817G972-F1
#
_cell.length_a   1.000
_cell.length_b   1.000
_cell.length_c   1.000
_cell.angle_alpha   90.00
_cell.angle_beta   90.00
_cell.angle_gamma   90.00
#
_symmetry.space_group_name_H-M   'P 1'
#
loop_
_entity.id
_entity.type
_entity.pdbx_description
1 polymer ?
#
loop_
_entity_poly.entity_id
_entity_poly.type
_entity_poly.pdbx_seq_one_letter_code
_entity_poly.pdbx_strand_id
1 'polypeptide(L)'
;MRRIAKQESLLQKLALLPLENIYESVGCQTLERILSHFGKLIYDNVGAKSIGVDLSQQARRDKCQTCHHVLHEIRCLLEDRLKNISDLSLRQLFDDNLRLLNACERS
;
A
#
# COMPACT_ATOMS: atom_id res chain seq x y z
N MET A 1 18.31 12.73 -11.44
CA MET A 1 18.63 13.33 -10.12
C MET A 1 17.50 13.23 -9.09
N ARG A 2 16.21 13.48 -9.38
CA ARG A 2 15.12 13.43 -8.37
C ARG A 2 14.87 12.07 -7.68
N ARG A 3 15.12 10.94 -8.37
CA ARG A 3 14.92 9.59 -7.78
C ARG A 3 15.94 9.22 -6.70
N ILE A 4 17.19 9.68 -6.85
CA ILE A 4 18.29 9.38 -5.92
C ILE A 4 18.07 10.11 -4.59
N ALA A 5 17.75 11.41 -4.65
CA ALA A 5 17.45 12.21 -3.46
C ALA A 5 16.26 11.68 -2.65
N LYS A 6 15.24 11.10 -3.31
CA LYS A 6 14.08 10.49 -2.64
C LYS A 6 14.43 9.16 -1.96
N GLN A 7 15.42 8.43 -2.48
CA GLN A 7 15.90 7.18 -1.90
C GLN A 7 16.77 7.43 -0.66
N GLU A 8 17.64 8.44 -0.69
CA GLU A 8 18.46 8.86 0.46
C GLU A 8 17.60 9.34 1.63
N SER A 9 16.51 10.07 1.35
CA SER A 9 15.54 10.47 2.36
C SER A 9 14.86 9.29 3.08
N LEU A 10 14.63 8.18 2.38
CA LEU A 10 14.00 6.98 2.98
C LEU A 10 14.99 6.22 3.86
N LEU A 11 16.25 6.11 3.44
CA LEU A 11 17.31 5.50 4.24
C LEU A 11 17.56 6.29 5.54
N GLN A 12 17.51 7.63 5.48
CA GLN A 12 17.61 8.47 6.68
C GLN A 12 16.42 8.30 7.64
N LYS A 13 15.20 8.10 7.12
CA LYS A 13 14.02 7.81 7.96
C LYS A 13 14.09 6.43 8.61
N LEU A 14 14.65 5.44 7.93
CA LEU A 14 14.85 4.09 8.46
C LEU A 14 15.93 4.05 9.55
N ALA A 15 16.97 4.88 9.44
CA ALA A 15 18.08 4.91 10.39
C ALA A 15 17.71 5.44 11.80
N LEU A 16 16.54 6.07 11.94
CA LEU A 16 16.06 6.65 13.21
C LEU A 16 15.00 5.80 13.92
N LEU A 17 14.56 4.70 13.32
CA LEU A 17 13.57 3.81 13.91
C LEU A 17 14.26 2.79 14.84
N PRO A 18 13.62 2.43 15.97
CA PRO A 18 14.05 1.28 16.74
C PRO A 18 14.20 0.05 15.83
N LEU A 19 15.25 -0.74 16.01
CA LEU A 19 15.53 -1.92 15.19
C LEU A 19 14.31 -2.87 15.11
N GLU A 20 13.55 -2.91 16.20
CA GLU A 20 12.32 -3.67 16.38
C GLU A 20 11.22 -3.29 15.38
N ASN A 21 11.23 -2.05 14.86
CA ASN A 21 10.19 -1.47 14.02
C ASN A 21 10.60 -1.36 12.53
N ILE A 22 11.79 -1.86 12.17
CA ILE A 22 12.35 -1.72 10.82
C ILE A 22 11.48 -2.46 9.80
N TYR A 23 11.01 -3.67 10.12
CA TYR A 23 10.23 -4.47 9.19
C TYR A 23 8.87 -3.83 8.89
N GLU A 24 8.18 -3.32 9.92
CA GLU A 24 6.93 -2.59 9.79
C GLU A 24 7.12 -1.33 8.94
N SER A 25 8.18 -0.57 9.20
CA SER A 25 8.48 0.64 8.43
C SER A 25 8.78 0.36 6.97
N VAL A 26 9.59 -0.66 6.68
CA VAL A 26 9.85 -1.11 5.30
C VAL A 26 8.57 -1.59 4.63
N GLY A 27 7.73 -2.32 5.35
CA GLY A 27 6.41 -2.76 4.89
C GLY A 27 5.51 -1.58 4.51
N CYS A 28 5.37 -0.60 5.39
CA CYS A 28 4.61 0.63 5.15
C CYS A 28 5.14 1.45 3.97
N GLN A 29 6.46 1.60 3.84
CA GLN A 29 7.06 2.31 2.71
C GLN A 29 6.86 1.56 1.39
N THR A 30 6.89 0.23 1.43
CA THR A 30 6.61 -0.61 0.26
C THR A 30 5.16 -0.47 -0.15
N LEU A 31 4.24 -0.51 0.81
CA LEU A 31 2.82 -0.34 0.58
C LEU A 31 2.50 1.05 0.01
N GLU A 32 3.09 2.12 0.54
CA GLU A 32 2.98 3.48 0.00
C GLU A 32 3.36 3.52 -1.50
N ARG A 33 4.48 2.87 -1.86
CA ARG A 33 4.93 2.80 -3.26
C ARG A 33 3.97 2.02 -4.14
N ILE A 34 3.46 0.89 -3.67
CA ILE A 34 2.48 0.07 -4.39
C ILE A 34 1.22 0.90 -4.65
N LEU A 35 0.65 1.52 -3.62
CA LEU A 35 -0.58 2.31 -3.73
C LEU A 35 -0.41 3.52 -4.66
N SER A 36 0.72 4.22 -4.56
CA SER A 36 1.01 5.39 -5.39
C SER A 36 1.12 5.08 -6.89
N HIS A 37 1.54 3.86 -7.26
CA HIS A 37 1.75 3.49 -8.67
C HIS A 37 0.64 2.60 -9.23
N PHE A 38 0.09 1.72 -8.41
CA PHE A 38 -0.84 0.68 -8.83
C PHE A 38 -2.23 0.81 -8.20
N GLY A 39 -2.41 1.63 -7.16
CA GLY A 39 -3.68 1.76 -6.45
C GLY A 39 -4.85 2.03 -7.41
N LYS A 40 -4.79 3.12 -8.17
CA LYS A 40 -5.82 3.46 -9.16
C LYS A 40 -6.06 2.33 -10.18
N LEU A 41 -4.97 1.75 -10.72
CA LEU A 41 -5.08 0.66 -11.70
C LEU A 41 -5.81 -0.55 -11.11
N ILE A 42 -5.52 -0.91 -9.87
CA ILE A 42 -6.15 -2.03 -9.18
C ILE A 42 -7.65 -1.78 -9.06
N TYR A 43 -8.05 -0.64 -8.48
CA TYR A 43 -9.47 -0.34 -8.25
C TYR A 43 -10.26 -0.15 -9.55
N ASP A 44 -9.68 0.50 -10.57
CA ASP A 44 -10.30 0.64 -11.90
C ASP A 44 -10.62 -0.73 -12.54
N ASN A 45 -9.78 -1.74 -12.33
CA ASN A 45 -9.92 -3.05 -13.00
C ASN A 45 -10.82 -4.04 -12.25
N VAL A 46 -11.04 -3.87 -10.94
CA VAL A 46 -11.93 -4.76 -10.17
C VAL A 46 -13.41 -4.53 -10.50
N GLY A 47 -13.80 -3.29 -10.84
CA GLY A 47 -15.17 -2.94 -11.23
C GLY A 47 -15.47 -3.03 -12.74
N ALA A 48 -14.46 -3.28 -13.57
CA ALA A 48 -14.60 -3.20 -15.03
C ALA A 48 -15.31 -4.43 -15.62
N LYS A 49 -16.45 -4.21 -16.30
CA LYS A 49 -17.11 -5.24 -17.11
C LYS A 49 -16.31 -5.48 -18.40
N SER A 50 -16.04 -6.74 -18.75
CA SER A 50 -15.51 -7.07 -20.07
C SER A 50 -16.65 -7.17 -21.08
N ILE A 51 -16.43 -6.67 -22.29
CA ILE A 51 -17.27 -6.97 -23.45
C ILE A 51 -16.39 -7.81 -24.37
N GLY A 52 -16.66 -9.12 -24.43
CA GLY A 52 -15.89 -10.09 -25.21
C GLY A 52 -14.80 -10.82 -24.42
N VAL A 53 -14.19 -11.81 -25.08
CA VAL A 53 -13.14 -12.70 -24.53
C VAL A 53 -11.75 -12.15 -24.90
N ASP A 54 -11.30 -11.12 -24.18
CA ASP A 54 -9.89 -10.72 -24.18
C ASP A 54 -9.19 -11.38 -22.98
N LEU A 55 -8.44 -12.44 -23.27
CA LEU A 55 -7.70 -13.22 -22.26
C LEU A 55 -6.65 -12.37 -21.52
N SER A 56 -6.06 -11.37 -22.18
CA SER A 56 -5.06 -10.49 -21.55
C SER A 56 -5.72 -9.54 -20.54
N GLN A 57 -6.90 -9.05 -20.89
CA GLN A 57 -7.71 -8.20 -20.01
C GLN A 57 -8.26 -9.00 -18.82
N GLN A 58 -8.67 -10.25 -19.04
CA GLN A 58 -9.11 -11.14 -17.96
C GLN A 58 -7.97 -11.44 -16.99
N ALA A 59 -6.80 -11.84 -17.49
CA ALA A 59 -5.64 -12.10 -16.64
C ALA A 59 -5.22 -10.87 -15.81
N ARG A 60 -5.38 -9.65 -16.36
CA ARG A 60 -5.14 -8.42 -15.60
C ARG A 60 -6.19 -8.21 -14.51
N ARG A 61 -7.48 -8.42 -14.81
CA ARG A 61 -8.56 -8.33 -13.82
C ARG A 61 -8.33 -9.31 -12.67
N ASP A 62 -8.03 -10.57 -12.96
CA ASP A 62 -7.81 -11.60 -11.94
C ASP A 62 -6.67 -11.21 -10.98
N LYS A 63 -5.56 -10.67 -11.54
CA LYS A 63 -4.44 -10.13 -10.75
C LYS A 63 -4.87 -8.93 -9.91
N CYS A 64 -5.59 -7.97 -10.48
CA CYS A 64 -6.07 -6.79 -9.75
C CYS A 64 -7.04 -7.19 -8.62
N GLN A 65 -7.89 -8.19 -8.86
CA GLN A 65 -8.84 -8.69 -7.86
C GLN A 65 -8.12 -9.40 -6.71
N THR A 66 -7.08 -10.16 -7.01
CA THR A 66 -6.19 -10.74 -5.99
C THR A 66 -5.50 -9.63 -5.19
N CYS A 67 -4.90 -8.65 -5.86
CA CYS A 67 -4.27 -7.51 -5.19
C CYS A 67 -5.26 -6.74 -4.30
N HIS A 68 -6.48 -6.51 -4.79
CA HIS A 68 -7.53 -5.84 -4.02
C HIS A 68 -7.89 -6.60 -2.75
N HIS A 69 -8.00 -7.94 -2.83
CA HIS A 69 -8.22 -8.78 -1.65
C HIS A 69 -7.09 -8.64 -0.63
N VAL A 70 -5.84 -8.72 -1.08
CA VAL A 70 -4.66 -8.56 -0.21
C VAL A 70 -4.61 -7.15 0.41
N LEU A 71 -4.93 -6.11 -0.35
CA LEU A 71 -4.98 -4.73 0.17
C LEU A 71 -6.07 -4.58 1.24
N HIS A 72 -7.20 -5.26 1.09
CA HIS A 72 -8.25 -5.31 2.11
C HIS A 72 -7.78 -6.00 3.39
N GLU A 73 -7.11 -7.15 3.28
CA GLU A 73 -6.53 -7.85 4.44
C GLU A 73 -5.48 -6.99 5.16
N ILE A 74 -4.62 -6.30 4.42
CA ILE A 74 -3.63 -5.37 4.97
C ILE A 74 -4.32 -4.21 5.70
N ARG A 75 -5.42 -3.67 5.16
CA ARG A 75 -6.21 -2.62 5.86
C ARG A 75 -6.69 -3.12 7.22
N CYS A 76 -7.32 -4.29 7.26
CA CYS A 76 -7.78 -4.89 8.51
C CYS A 76 -6.64 -5.13 9.51
N LEU A 77 -5.48 -5.59 9.02
CA LEU A 77 -4.28 -5.77 9.83
C LEU A 77 -3.80 -4.46 10.45
N LEU A 78 -3.71 -3.37 9.67
CA LEU A 78 -3.28 -2.06 10.15
C LEU A 78 -4.27 -1.48 11.17
N GLU A 79 -5.57 -1.57 10.91
CA GLU A 79 -6.62 -1.14 11.83
C GLU A 79 -6.57 -1.88 13.17
N ASP A 80 -6.31 -3.19 13.14
CA ASP A 80 -6.19 -3.97 14.36
C ASP A 80 -4.93 -3.63 15.16
N ARG A 81 -3.80 -3.46 14.47
CA ARG A 81 -2.53 -3.06 15.10
C ARG A 81 -2.60 -1.67 15.72
N LEU A 82 -3.28 -0.73 15.08
CA LEU A 82 -3.46 0.64 15.59
C LEU A 82 -4.14 0.70 16.97
N LYS A 83 -4.96 -0.29 17.32
CA LYS A 83 -5.63 -0.33 18.64
C LYS A 83 -4.65 -0.52 19.79
N ASN A 84 -3.53 -1.21 19.54
CA ASN A 84 -2.62 -1.68 20.58
C ASN A 84 -1.21 -1.07 20.45
N ILE A 85 -0.99 -0.16 19.49
CA ILE A 85 0.33 0.41 19.23
C ILE A 85 0.62 1.60 20.15
N SER A 86 1.72 1.53 20.89
CA SER A 86 2.23 2.62 21.74
C SER A 86 3.27 3.48 21.02
N ASP A 87 3.97 2.92 20.03
CA ASP A 87 4.97 3.65 19.24
C ASP A 87 4.30 4.68 18.31
N LEU A 88 4.55 5.95 18.60
CA LEU A 88 3.95 7.08 17.86
C LEU A 88 4.43 7.17 16.41
N SER A 89 5.66 6.72 16.12
CA SER A 89 6.25 6.79 14.79
C SER A 89 5.63 5.74 13.86
N LEU A 90 5.49 4.50 14.33
CA LEU A 90 4.79 3.45 13.61
C LEU A 90 3.30 3.75 13.48
N ARG A 91 2.68 4.30 14.53
CA ARG A 91 1.28 4.74 14.50
C ARG A 91 1.05 5.71 13.34
N GLN A 92 1.93 6.72 13.20
CA GLN A 92 1.84 7.68 12.11
C GLN A 92 1.99 7.03 10.73
N LEU A 93 2.92 6.08 10.57
CA LEU A 93 3.09 5.33 9.32
C LEU A 93 1.85 4.51 8.96
N PHE A 94 1.21 3.86 9.94
CA PHE A 94 -0.01 3.09 9.73
C PHE A 94 -1.18 3.99 9.35
N ASP A 95 -1.35 5.12 10.05
CA ASP A 95 -2.37 6.11 9.73
C ASP A 95 -2.21 6.65 8.29
N ASP A 96 -0.99 6.95 7.86
CA ASP A 96 -0.72 7.44 6.51
C ASP A 96 -1.00 6.38 5.43
N ASN A 97 -0.68 5.11 5.70
CA ASN A 97 -1.00 4.00 4.80
C ASN A 97 -2.51 3.76 4.69
N LEU A 98 -3.26 3.84 5.80
CA LEU A 98 -4.71 3.75 5.79
C LEU A 98 -5.35 4.91 5.00
N ARG A 99 -4.84 6.13 5.14
CA ARG A 99 -5.29 7.27 4.32
C ARG A 99 -5.09 7.02 2.83
N LEU A 100 -3.93 6.48 2.44
CA LEU A 100 -3.65 6.14 1.05
C LEU A 100 -4.55 5.02 0.52
N LEU A 101 -4.77 3.96 1.31
CA LEU A 101 -5.70 2.88 0.96
C LEU A 101 -7.11 3.42 0.68
N ASN A 102 -7.62 4.25 1.61
CA ASN A 102 -8.94 4.86 1.49
C ASN A 102 -9.04 5.85 0.32
N ALA A 103 -7.95 6.54 -0.02
CA ALA A 103 -7.91 7.43 -1.18
C ALA A 103 -8.01 6.67 -2.50
N CYS A 104 -7.33 5.51 -2.60
CA CYS A 104 -7.38 4.68 -3.80
C CYS A 104 -8.73 3.96 -3.98
N GLU A 105 -9.44 3.62 -2.90
CA GLU A 105 -10.76 2.97 -3.00
C GLU A 105 -11.85 3.94 -3.50
N ARG A 106 -11.67 5.25 -3.30
CA ARG A 106 -12.62 6.29 -3.70
C ARG A 106 -12.38 6.86 -5.10
N SER A 107 -11.26 6.52 -5.73
CA SER A 107 -10.82 7.03 -7.05
C SER A 107 -11.25 6.13 -8.18
#